data_AF-A0A0N4XUP1-F1
#
_entry.id   AF-A0A0N4XUP1-F1
#
_cell.length_a   1.000
_cell.length_b   1.000
_cell.length_c   1.000
_cell.angle_alpha   90.00
_cell.angle_beta   90.00
_cell.angle_gamma   90.00
#
_symmetry.space_group_name_H-M   'P 1'
#
loop_
_entity.id
_entity.type
_entity.pdbx_description
1 polymer ?
#
loop_
_entity_poly.entity_id
_entity_poly.type
_entity_poly.pdbx_seq_one_letter_code
_entity_poly.pdbx_strand_id
1 'polypeptide(L)'
;MVKQNVTQLIAALPAAFQQFVALSDNENQTPLSKAEALGKLSSENPQLYYVLRMIFDLVASKKDGKRHGPMKHDMMEMMERKRFNDSREKGHEMENMGADATEMKDDSNEDDLNQRRMSIQIERQK
;
A
#
# COMPACT_ATOMS: atom_id res chain seq x y z
N MET A 1 25.04 44.66 -11.84
CA MET A 1 24.88 43.78 -10.65
C MET A 1 24.62 42.33 -11.02
N VAL A 2 23.50 41.96 -11.67
CA VAL A 2 23.20 40.53 -11.99
C VAL A 2 24.32 39.84 -12.78
N LYS A 3 24.86 40.49 -13.82
CA LYS A 3 25.93 39.91 -14.65
C LYS A 3 27.19 39.54 -13.85
N GLN A 4 27.64 40.40 -12.93
CA GLN A 4 28.82 40.13 -12.09
C GLN A 4 28.59 38.96 -11.13
N ASN A 5 27.39 38.86 -10.53
CA ASN A 5 27.03 37.76 -9.65
C ASN A 5 27.01 36.42 -10.42
N VAL A 6 26.48 36.43 -11.64
CA VAL A 6 26.49 35.24 -12.51
C VAL A 6 27.91 34.88 -12.93
N THR A 7 28.76 35.84 -13.29
CA THR A 7 30.17 35.58 -13.63
C THR A 7 30.94 34.95 -12.47
N GLN A 8 30.73 35.44 -11.24
CA GLN A 8 31.36 34.85 -10.05
C GLN A 8 30.87 33.42 -9.79
N LEU A 9 29.56 33.18 -9.95
CA LEU A 9 29.00 31.85 -9.79
C LEU A 9 29.57 30.86 -10.82
N ILE A 10 29.67 31.27 -12.09
CA ILE A 10 30.27 30.47 -13.16
C ILE A 10 31.75 30.18 -12.88
N ALA A 11 32.51 31.17 -12.39
CA ALA A 11 33.91 30.99 -12.03
C ALA A 11 34.10 30.02 -10.85
N ALA A 12 33.14 29.94 -9.92
CA ALA A 12 33.19 29.06 -8.77
C ALA A 12 32.72 27.61 -9.06
N LEU A 13 31.97 27.39 -10.16
CA LEU A 13 31.41 26.08 -10.50
C LEU A 13 32.44 24.94 -10.62
N PRO A 14 33.60 25.10 -11.30
CA PRO A 14 34.55 24.00 -11.45
C PRO A 14 35.07 23.48 -10.11
N ALA A 15 35.42 24.38 -9.19
CA ALA A 15 35.93 24.03 -7.87
C ALA A 15 34.85 23.35 -7.01
N ALA A 16 33.62 23.88 -7.02
CA ALA A 16 32.53 23.30 -6.27
C ALA A 16 32.05 21.96 -6.84
N PHE A 17 32.13 21.78 -8.17
CA PHE A 17 31.88 20.49 -8.80
C PHE A 17 32.88 19.43 -8.34
N GLN A 18 34.17 19.75 -8.28
CA GLN A 18 35.19 18.84 -7.75
C GLN A 18 34.92 18.44 -6.30
N GLN A 19 34.55 19.40 -5.45
CA GLN A 19 34.16 19.11 -4.06
C GLN A 19 32.92 18.23 -3.99
N PHE A 20 31.89 18.52 -4.79
CA PHE A 20 30.67 17.74 -4.83
C PHE A 20 30.94 16.29 -5.27
N VAL A 21 31.73 16.09 -6.31
CA VAL A 21 32.13 14.75 -6.79
C VAL A 21 32.94 14.03 -5.72
N ALA A 22 33.91 14.68 -5.07
CA ALA A 22 34.70 14.09 -4.01
C ALA A 22 33.83 13.62 -2.81
N LEU A 23 32.75 14.34 -2.50
CA LEU A 23 31.78 13.94 -1.48
C LEU A 23 30.87 12.79 -1.95
N SER A 24 30.44 12.83 -3.22
CA SER A 24 29.54 11.83 -3.81
C SER A 24 30.23 10.48 -4.00
N ASP A 25 31.43 10.49 -4.56
CA ASP A 25 32.18 9.30 -5.00
C ASP A 25 33.02 8.68 -3.88
N ASN A 26 32.96 9.23 -2.65
CA ASN A 26 33.64 8.63 -1.51
C ASN A 26 32.97 7.31 -1.12
N GLU A 27 33.51 6.18 -1.60
CA GLU A 27 32.97 4.83 -1.33
C GLU A 27 33.01 4.45 0.16
N ASN A 28 33.85 5.11 0.95
CA ASN A 28 34.02 4.81 2.38
C ASN A 28 32.98 5.52 3.27
N GLN A 29 32.19 6.45 2.73
CA GLN A 29 31.19 7.19 3.51
C GLN A 29 29.82 6.53 3.46
N THR A 30 29.18 6.43 4.63
CA THR A 30 27.80 6.00 4.74
C THR A 30 26.86 7.01 4.06
N PRO A 31 25.69 6.57 3.54
CA PRO A 31 24.73 7.46 2.88
C PRO A 31 24.33 8.68 3.73
N LEU A 32 24.22 8.50 5.06
CA LEU A 32 23.89 9.58 5.99
C LEU A 32 25.00 10.63 6.06
N SER A 33 26.26 10.21 6.13
CA SER A 33 27.41 11.12 6.17
C SER A 33 27.57 11.92 4.87
N LYS A 34 27.30 11.28 3.72
CA LYS A 34 27.26 11.97 2.42
C LYS A 34 26.17 13.05 2.39
N ALA A 35 24.98 12.73 2.88
CA ALA A 35 23.87 13.68 2.96
C ALA A 35 24.19 14.87 3.86
N GLU A 36 24.84 14.64 5.01
CA GLU A 36 25.28 15.72 5.90
C GLU A 36 26.35 16.61 5.24
N ALA A 37 27.34 16.03 4.56
CA ALA A 37 28.38 16.78 3.88
C ALA A 37 27.82 17.65 2.73
N LEU A 38 26.90 17.08 1.94
CA LEU A 38 26.18 17.83 0.91
C LEU A 38 25.28 18.92 1.52
N GLY A 39 24.68 18.66 2.68
CA GLY A 39 23.91 19.64 3.44
C GLY A 39 24.75 20.85 3.89
N LYS A 40 25.99 20.61 4.32
CA LYS A 40 26.95 21.69 4.63
C LYS A 40 27.29 22.52 3.39
N LEU A 41 27.62 21.87 2.28
CA LEU A 41 27.91 22.55 1.00
C LEU A 41 26.73 23.42 0.53
N SER A 42 25.49 22.92 0.69
CA SER A 42 24.27 23.68 0.39
C SER A 42 24.06 24.88 1.32
N SER A 43 24.52 24.81 2.57
CA SER A 43 24.36 25.88 3.54
C SER A 43 25.37 27.00 3.32
N GLU A 44 26.60 26.65 2.92
CA GLU A 44 27.67 27.59 2.64
C GLU A 44 27.42 28.39 1.36
N ASN A 45 26.96 27.73 0.28
CA ASN A 45 26.69 28.37 -1.00
C ASN A 45 25.43 27.81 -1.68
N PRO A 46 24.23 28.28 -1.31
CA PRO A 46 22.97 27.71 -1.79
C PRO A 46 22.81 27.82 -3.30
N GLN A 47 23.18 28.96 -3.90
CA GLN A 47 23.06 29.18 -5.35
C GLN A 47 23.91 28.19 -6.15
N LEU A 48 25.13 27.93 -5.68
CA LEU A 48 26.08 27.04 -6.33
C LEU A 48 25.61 25.58 -6.25
N TYR A 49 25.10 25.19 -5.07
CA TYR A 49 24.49 23.89 -4.86
C TYR A 49 23.27 23.65 -5.77
N TYR A 50 22.38 24.64 -5.92
CA TYR A 50 21.22 24.53 -6.82
C TYR A 50 21.64 24.31 -8.28
N VAL A 51 22.66 25.03 -8.76
CA VAL A 51 23.16 24.86 -10.13
C VAL A 51 23.77 23.47 -10.32
N LEU A 52 24.60 23.02 -9.36
CA LEU A 52 25.20 21.68 -9.42
C LEU A 52 24.13 20.59 -9.45
N ARG A 53 23.15 20.66 -8.54
CA ARG A 53 22.03 19.70 -8.50
C ARG A 53 21.26 19.69 -9.81
N MET A 54 20.94 20.86 -10.38
CA MET A 54 20.25 20.96 -11.66
C MET A 54 21.03 20.29 -12.79
N ILE A 55 22.35 20.51 -12.87
CA ILE A 55 23.21 19.89 -13.88
C ILE A 55 23.22 18.37 -13.70
N PHE A 56 23.35 17.89 -12.47
CA PHE A 56 23.28 16.45 -12.17
C PHE A 56 21.92 15.86 -12.56
N ASP A 57 20.82 16.49 -12.20
CA ASP A 57 19.48 16.03 -12.58
C ASP A 57 19.32 16.00 -14.10
N LEU A 58 19.80 17.02 -14.82
CA LEU A 58 19.75 17.10 -16.28
C LEU A 58 20.57 15.99 -16.96
N VAL A 59 21.78 15.73 -16.47
CA VAL A 59 22.72 14.77 -17.06
C VAL A 59 22.41 13.34 -16.62
N ALA A 60 21.98 13.13 -15.38
CA ALA A 60 21.66 11.81 -14.82
C ALA A 60 20.29 11.27 -15.28
N SER A 61 19.38 12.12 -15.77
CA SER A 61 18.04 11.74 -16.24
C SER A 61 18.02 10.88 -17.52
N LYS A 62 19.16 10.35 -17.98
CA LYS A 62 19.26 9.41 -19.11
C LYS A 62 19.59 7.96 -18.71
N LYS A 63 19.24 7.55 -17.48
CA LYS A 63 19.11 6.12 -17.16
C LYS A 63 17.64 5.77 -17.01
N ASP A 64 17.12 5.19 -18.08
CA ASP A 64 15.78 4.64 -18.19
C ASP A 64 15.43 3.70 -17.01
N GLY A 65 14.19 3.84 -16.54
CA GLY A 65 13.43 2.71 -16.01
C GLY A 65 13.53 2.45 -14.51
N LYS A 66 12.85 3.28 -13.71
CA LYS A 66 11.92 2.85 -12.64
C LYS A 66 11.30 4.08 -11.99
N ARG A 67 10.36 4.68 -12.71
CA ARG A 67 9.37 5.54 -12.08
C ARG A 67 8.53 4.64 -11.18
N HIS A 68 8.65 4.82 -9.86
CA HIS A 68 7.64 4.37 -8.90
C HIS A 68 6.33 5.11 -9.22
N GLY A 69 5.54 4.53 -10.13
CA GLY A 69 4.13 4.85 -10.32
C GLY A 69 3.29 4.30 -9.15
N PRO A 70 2.04 4.76 -9.01
CA PRO A 70 1.31 4.75 -7.75
C PRO A 70 0.77 3.35 -7.42
N MET A 71 1.55 2.55 -6.69
CA MET A 71 1.15 1.23 -6.18
C MET A 71 -0.16 1.23 -5.38
N LYS A 72 -0.66 2.38 -4.94
CA LYS A 72 -1.79 2.47 -4.02
C LYS A 72 -3.12 1.99 -4.64
N HIS A 73 -3.38 2.29 -5.91
CA HIS A 73 -4.64 1.88 -6.54
C HIS A 73 -4.62 0.38 -6.88
N ASP A 74 -3.55 -0.10 -7.52
CA ASP A 74 -3.43 -1.50 -7.90
C ASP A 74 -3.34 -2.44 -6.68
N MET A 75 -2.71 -1.99 -5.59
CA MET A 75 -2.64 -2.76 -4.35
C MET A 75 -3.98 -2.75 -3.60
N MET A 76 -4.73 -1.65 -3.66
CA MET A 76 -6.09 -1.58 -3.12
C MET A 76 -7.04 -2.50 -3.89
N GLU A 77 -6.98 -2.48 -5.23
CA GLU A 77 -7.78 -3.37 -6.09
C GLU A 77 -7.40 -4.86 -5.87
N MET A 78 -6.11 -5.16 -5.71
CA MET A 78 -5.67 -6.51 -5.36
C MET A 78 -6.16 -6.95 -3.97
N MET A 79 -6.16 -6.04 -2.98
CA MET A 79 -6.70 -6.33 -1.65
C MET A 79 -8.22 -6.53 -1.67
N GLU A 80 -8.96 -5.76 -2.47
CA GLU A 80 -10.41 -5.95 -2.63
C GLU A 80 -10.75 -7.27 -3.33
N ARG A 81 -10.02 -7.62 -4.40
CA ARG A 81 -10.19 -8.92 -5.06
C ARG A 81 -9.89 -10.09 -4.11
N LYS A 82 -8.85 -9.99 -3.28
CA LYS A 82 -8.55 -11.02 -2.27
C LYS A 82 -9.68 -11.17 -1.24
N ARG A 83 -10.20 -10.06 -0.69
CA ARG A 83 -11.31 -10.11 0.29
C ARG A 83 -12.58 -10.75 -0.30
N PHE A 84 -12.87 -10.47 -1.57
CA PHE A 84 -14.04 -11.03 -2.25
C PHE A 84 -13.87 -12.54 -2.51
N ASN A 85 -12.67 -12.99 -2.89
CA ASN A 85 -12.39 -14.40 -3.14
C ASN A 85 -12.40 -15.24 -1.85
N ASP A 86 -11.80 -14.75 -0.76
CA ASP A 86 -11.79 -15.43 0.55
C ASP A 86 -13.22 -15.63 1.10
N SER A 87 -14.13 -14.70 0.77
CA SER A 87 -15.55 -14.77 1.18
C SER A 87 -16.33 -15.81 0.38
N ARG A 88 -15.92 -16.09 -0.87
CA ARG A 88 -16.53 -17.11 -1.73
C ARG A 88 -16.09 -18.52 -1.36
N GLU A 89 -14.83 -18.71 -0.95
CA GLU A 89 -14.35 -20.01 -0.46
C GLU A 89 -15.01 -20.39 0.87
N LYS A 90 -15.17 -19.46 1.82
CA LYS A 90 -15.90 -19.72 3.07
C LYS A 90 -17.39 -20.04 2.86
N GLY A 91 -17.99 -19.53 1.79
CA GLY A 91 -19.37 -19.87 1.42
C GLY A 91 -19.53 -21.34 0.99
N HIS A 92 -18.57 -21.86 0.22
CA HIS A 92 -18.57 -23.26 -0.22
C HIS A 92 -18.22 -24.25 0.91
N GLU A 93 -17.43 -23.84 1.90
CA GLU A 93 -17.17 -24.68 3.09
C GLU A 93 -18.41 -24.82 3.99
N MET A 94 -19.24 -23.78 4.11
CA MET A 94 -20.48 -23.84 4.90
C MET A 94 -21.61 -24.60 4.19
N GLU A 95 -21.64 -24.63 2.86
CA GLU A 95 -22.60 -25.45 2.09
C GLU A 95 -22.34 -26.95 2.26
N ASN A 96 -21.07 -27.35 2.43
CA ASN A 96 -20.69 -28.76 2.57
C ASN A 96 -20.82 -29.30 4.02
N MET A 97 -20.96 -28.42 5.02
CA MET A 97 -21.26 -28.83 6.41
C MET A 97 -22.76 -29.02 6.68
N GLY A 98 -23.64 -28.62 5.74
CA GLY A 98 -25.09 -28.77 5.87
C GLY A 98 -25.66 -30.11 5.36
N ALA A 99 -24.85 -30.96 4.71
CA ALA A 99 -25.32 -32.20 4.10
C ALA A 99 -25.24 -33.45 5.00
N ASP A 100 -24.70 -33.33 6.23
CA ASP A 100 -24.47 -34.46 7.15
C ASP A 100 -25.25 -34.33 8.48
N ALA A 101 -26.36 -33.59 8.48
CA ALA A 101 -27.20 -33.40 9.67
C ALA A 101 -28.70 -33.66 9.41
N THR A 102 -29.04 -34.51 8.45
CA THR A 102 -30.44 -34.85 8.14
C THR A 102 -30.67 -36.36 8.10
N GLU A 103 -30.29 -37.06 9.17
CA GLU A 103 -30.89 -38.36 9.47
C GLU A 103 -31.07 -38.56 10.98
N MET A 104 -32.11 -37.92 11.54
CA MET A 104 -32.82 -38.42 12.70
C MET A 104 -34.30 -38.50 12.32
N LYS A 105 -34.74 -39.73 12.00
CA LYS A 105 -36.13 -40.07 11.77
C LYS A 105 -36.89 -40.12 13.09
N ASP A 106 -38.11 -39.60 13.02
CA ASP A 106 -39.37 -40.00 13.67
C ASP A 106 -39.35 -40.64 15.05
N ASP A 107 -40.15 -40.08 15.97
CA ASP A 107 -41.29 -40.79 16.57
C ASP A 107 -42.06 -39.88 17.56
N SER A 108 -43.40 -39.98 17.55
CA SER A 108 -44.39 -39.45 18.54
C SER A 108 -44.94 -38.03 18.26
N ASN A 109 -46.24 -37.74 18.20
CA ASN A 109 -47.46 -38.44 18.61
C ASN A 109 -48.66 -37.83 17.83
N GLU A 110 -49.18 -38.52 16.81
CA GLU A 110 -50.43 -38.11 16.11
C GLU A 110 -51.70 -38.41 16.95
N ASP A 111 -51.56 -39.26 17.97
CA ASP A 111 -52.65 -39.64 18.87
C ASP A 111 -53.10 -38.51 19.82
N ASP A 112 -52.20 -37.59 20.20
CA ASP A 112 -52.50 -36.44 21.06
C ASP A 112 -53.39 -35.41 20.36
N LEU A 113 -53.27 -35.29 19.03
CA LEU A 113 -54.08 -34.37 18.24
C LEU A 113 -55.51 -34.86 18.05
N ASN A 114 -55.71 -36.18 17.97
CA ASN A 114 -57.04 -36.77 17.83
C ASN A 114 -57.83 -36.77 19.16
N GLN A 115 -57.16 -36.96 20.30
CA GLN A 115 -57.82 -36.82 21.60
C GLN A 115 -58.32 -35.39 21.86
N ARG A 116 -57.52 -34.36 21.52
CA ARG A 116 -57.93 -32.95 21.62
C ARG A 116 -59.12 -32.59 20.73
N ARG A 117 -59.21 -33.18 19.53
CA ARG A 117 -60.32 -32.92 18.60
C ARG A 117 -61.65 -33.48 19.11
N MET A 118 -61.63 -34.65 19.74
CA MET A 118 -62.83 -35.27 20.34
C MET A 118 -63.34 -34.49 21.55
N SER A 119 -62.44 -33.96 22.40
CA SER A 119 -62.83 -33.15 23.57
C SER A 119 -63.60 -31.88 23.20
N ILE A 120 -63.20 -31.22 22.10
CA ILE A 120 -63.79 -29.94 21.66
C ILE A 120 -65.22 -30.12 21.09
N GLN A 121 -65.55 -31.28 20.53
CA GLN A 121 -66.90 -31.55 20.00
C GLN A 121 -67.94 -31.85 21.08
N ILE A 122 -67.52 -32.43 22.22
CA ILE A 122 -68.43 -32.77 23.32
C ILE A 122 -68.87 -31.50 24.09
N GLU A 123 -68.01 -30.49 24.18
CA GLU A 123 -68.29 -29.24 24.91
C GLU A 123 -69.24 -28.27 24.16
N ARG A 124 -69.55 -28.54 22.89
CA ARG A 124 -70.47 -27.72 22.08
C ARG A 124 -71.93 -28.21 22.06
N GLN A 125 -72.27 -29.29 22.77
CA GLN A 125 -73.64 -29.82 22.85
C GLN A 125 -74.21 -29.89 24.28
N LYS A 126 -73.64 -29.14 25.23
CA LYS A 126 -74.26 -28.85 26.53
C LYS A 126 -74.51 -27.35 26.66
#